data_AF-A0A9D2I704-F1
#
_entry.id   AF-A0A9D2I704-F1
#
_cell.length_a   1.000
_cell.length_b   1.000
_cell.length_c   1.000
_cell.angle_alpha   90.00
_cell.angle_beta   90.00
_cell.angle_gamma   90.00
#
_symmetry.space_group_name_H-M   'P 1'
#
loop_
_entity.id
_entity.type
_entity.pdbx_description
1 polymer ?
#
loop_
_entity_poly.entity_id
_entity_poly.type
_entity_poly.pdbx_seq_one_letter_code
_entity_poly.pdbx_strand_id
1 'polypeptide(L)'
;MHQNNRRHALCIDGQREKKRSKCGLIKLLAAVLCSSLLLLFPSGRLTALAQEPQSVPAAPQPYAALQADQAAQTPEEAAAAQAQAEALMAAHLAAWEQAKQEYATQLAAYQQALAQQQAAAQAEAAAQAEAAAQTEAAAQSQTAAQPPQGSLPEGGISESVPAFSLAGRTVSILGDSISTYQGYIPEGYACFYPDPDNDIKDVSQTWWMQVIRNTGMRLLVNGSWSASAVCGDSRAEASSAGCSSRRIVDLMGNTGIAPDVILVYMGANDFFFSIPLGTFSGEAVYRNDHYIWDFTEGYELMLQKLRAVYPTSQIYCMTLIEANSGDHPRVNANGNTIEDYNNRIKQIAAVHGIPVIDVHDCGIEVYELNQFTSDGTHPNQEGARRMAGYVTNALLMGG
;
A
#
# COMPACT_ATOMS: atom_id res chain seq x y z
N MET A 1 4.28 50.20 -47.25
CA MET A 1 5.48 50.99 -47.61
C MET A 1 6.07 51.59 -46.32
N HIS A 2 7.40 51.79 -46.31
CA HIS A 2 8.29 52.50 -45.35
C HIS A 2 7.76 52.93 -43.96
N GLN A 3 8.35 52.47 -42.84
CA GLN A 3 9.71 52.72 -42.28
C GLN A 3 9.89 54.05 -41.54
N ASN A 4 10.33 53.93 -40.28
CA ASN A 4 11.12 54.88 -39.48
C ASN A 4 10.49 56.28 -39.19
N ASN A 5 10.75 56.93 -38.05
CA ASN A 5 12.03 56.93 -37.32
C ASN A 5 11.89 57.14 -35.80
N ARG A 6 12.99 56.82 -35.10
CA ARG A 6 13.18 56.91 -33.65
C ARG A 6 13.24 58.37 -33.18
N ARG A 7 12.79 58.63 -31.94
CA ARG A 7 13.60 59.16 -30.81
C ARG A 7 12.70 59.54 -29.64
N HIS A 8 12.76 58.76 -28.55
CA HIS A 8 13.26 59.24 -27.25
C HIS A 8 13.53 58.00 -26.39
N ALA A 9 14.82 57.68 -26.23
CA ALA A 9 15.27 56.75 -25.20
C ALA A 9 15.67 57.58 -23.98
N LEU A 10 15.26 57.16 -22.79
CA LEU A 10 16.02 57.27 -21.54
C LEU A 10 15.24 56.55 -20.42
N CYS A 11 15.96 55.80 -19.59
CA CYS A 11 15.50 55.17 -18.34
C CYS A 11 14.22 54.31 -18.42
N ILE A 12 14.36 52.98 -18.67
CA ILE A 12 14.19 51.92 -17.64
C ILE A 12 15.01 50.69 -18.08
N ASP A 13 16.34 50.75 -18.01
CA ASP A 13 17.19 49.55 -18.06
C ASP A 13 18.14 49.57 -16.84
N GLY A 14 17.70 48.86 -15.80
CA GLY A 14 18.37 48.84 -14.48
C GLY A 14 17.71 47.92 -13.44
N GLN A 15 16.74 47.08 -13.85
CA GLN A 15 15.95 46.21 -12.96
C GLN A 15 15.94 44.74 -13.41
N ARG A 16 16.87 44.32 -14.28
CA ARG A 16 17.02 42.92 -14.74
C ARG A 16 18.40 42.30 -14.53
N GLU A 17 19.17 42.75 -13.52
CA GLU A 17 20.46 42.10 -13.21
C GLU A 17 20.82 41.97 -11.71
N LYS A 18 19.89 42.25 -10.78
CA LYS A 18 20.11 42.14 -9.32
C LYS A 18 19.15 41.20 -8.57
N LYS A 19 18.59 40.19 -9.25
CA LYS A 19 17.74 39.15 -8.63
C LYS A 19 18.21 37.69 -8.83
N ARG A 20 19.48 37.48 -9.21
CA ARG A 20 20.08 36.13 -9.35
C ARG A 20 21.21 35.79 -8.35
N SER A 21 21.41 36.61 -7.30
CA SER A 21 22.53 36.44 -6.34
C SER A 21 22.15 36.63 -4.87
N LYS A 22 20.92 36.23 -4.47
CA LYS A 22 20.43 36.27 -3.07
C LYS A 22 19.53 35.09 -2.67
N CYS A 23 19.85 33.87 -3.13
CA CYS A 23 19.20 32.64 -2.66
C CYS A 23 20.22 31.54 -2.27
N GLY A 24 21.44 31.94 -1.96
CA GLY A 24 22.57 31.06 -1.61
C GLY A 24 23.34 31.55 -0.39
N LEU A 25 22.64 31.92 0.68
CA LEU A 25 23.27 32.23 1.98
C LEU A 25 22.32 32.11 3.20
N ILE A 26 21.35 31.20 3.17
CA ILE A 26 20.52 30.82 4.35
C ILE A 26 20.40 29.28 4.41
N LYS A 27 21.55 28.60 4.45
CA LYS A 27 21.67 27.15 4.77
C LYS A 27 22.86 26.86 5.71
N LEU A 28 23.35 27.88 6.43
CA LEU A 28 24.54 27.76 7.27
C LEU A 28 24.48 28.69 8.49
N LEU A 29 23.51 28.48 9.40
CA LEU A 29 23.48 29.00 10.78
C LEU A 29 22.23 28.50 11.54
N ALA A 30 22.17 27.18 11.78
CA ALA A 30 21.28 26.55 12.77
C ALA A 30 21.95 25.32 13.42
N ALA A 31 23.29 25.31 13.40
CA ALA A 31 24.12 24.37 14.15
C ALA A 31 24.92 25.17 15.18
N VAL A 32 25.15 24.56 16.35
CA VAL A 32 25.80 25.16 17.54
C VAL A 32 24.95 26.22 18.27
N LEU A 33 24.07 25.74 19.17
CA LEU A 33 23.96 26.26 20.56
C LEU A 33 23.02 25.40 21.43
N CYS A 34 23.35 24.12 21.65
CA CYS A 34 22.95 23.43 22.88
C CYS A 34 23.87 22.21 23.14
N SER A 35 24.99 22.45 23.82
CA SER A 35 25.85 21.38 24.35
C SER A 35 26.61 21.93 25.55
N SER A 36 26.08 21.71 26.74
CA SER A 36 26.74 21.99 28.03
C SER A 36 26.08 21.20 29.17
N LEU A 37 25.92 19.90 29.00
CA LEU A 37 26.00 18.95 30.12
C LEU A 37 26.42 17.58 29.58
N LEU A 38 27.72 17.33 29.58
CA LEU A 38 28.32 16.09 29.10
C LEU A 38 29.37 15.65 30.12
N LEU A 39 29.05 14.65 30.91
CA LEU A 39 30.02 13.93 31.74
C LEU A 39 29.74 12.42 31.66
N LEU A 40 30.69 11.71 31.02
CA LEU A 40 31.01 10.28 31.19
C LEU A 40 29.89 9.32 30.73
N PHE A 41 30.03 8.56 29.63
CA PHE A 41 31.09 7.57 29.39
C PHE A 41 31.48 7.45 27.89
N PRO A 42 32.62 6.82 27.54
CA PRO A 42 33.17 6.83 26.18
C PRO A 42 32.97 5.51 25.41
N SER A 43 32.99 5.63 24.08
CA SER A 43 33.57 4.72 23.06
C SER A 43 32.61 4.50 21.89
N GLY A 44 33.05 4.92 20.70
CA GLY A 44 32.16 5.00 19.54
C GLY A 44 31.85 3.65 18.88
N ARG A 45 30.75 3.66 18.11
CA ARG A 45 30.57 2.78 16.95
C ARG A 45 30.26 3.65 15.73
N LEU A 46 31.12 3.55 14.73
CA LEU A 46 30.78 3.96 13.36
C LEU A 46 29.61 3.09 12.89
N THR A 47 28.41 3.66 12.84
CA THR A 47 27.28 3.06 12.12
C THR A 47 27.39 3.46 10.66
N ALA A 48 27.98 2.58 9.84
CA ALA A 48 27.72 2.62 8.41
C ALA A 48 26.25 2.20 8.23
N LEU A 49 25.37 3.17 8.02
CA LEU A 49 23.98 2.88 7.64
C LEU A 49 24.03 2.17 6.28
N ALA A 50 23.51 0.94 6.22
CA ALA A 50 23.30 0.27 4.95
C ALA A 50 22.32 1.12 4.12
N GLN A 51 22.72 1.50 2.91
CA GLN A 51 21.82 2.18 1.99
C GLN A 51 20.68 1.22 1.62
N GLU A 52 19.47 1.77 1.47
CA GLU A 52 18.31 0.97 1.07
C GLU A 52 18.54 0.36 -0.33
N PRO A 53 18.11 -0.90 -0.54
CA PRO A 53 18.36 -1.61 -1.79
C PRO A 53 17.59 -0.93 -2.94
N GLN A 54 18.26 -0.67 -4.07
CA GLN A 54 17.62 -0.03 -5.21
C GLN A 54 16.64 -0.99 -5.91
N SER A 55 15.44 -0.50 -6.25
CA SER A 55 14.38 -1.27 -6.87
C SER A 55 14.84 -2.02 -8.12
N VAL A 56 14.52 -3.31 -8.22
CA VAL A 56 14.71 -4.10 -9.46
C VAL A 56 13.94 -3.42 -10.60
N PRO A 57 14.56 -3.19 -11.78
CA PRO A 57 13.84 -2.65 -12.93
C PRO A 57 12.68 -3.56 -13.34
N ALA A 58 11.66 -2.99 -13.99
CA ALA A 58 10.52 -3.75 -14.49
C ALA A 58 10.98 -4.89 -15.41
N ALA A 59 10.32 -6.05 -15.31
CA ALA A 59 10.62 -7.19 -16.18
C ALA A 59 10.39 -6.81 -17.66
N PRO A 60 11.28 -7.24 -18.58
CA PRO A 60 11.13 -6.93 -20.00
C PRO A 60 9.75 -7.33 -20.52
N GLN A 61 9.05 -6.36 -21.10
CA GLN A 61 7.76 -6.59 -21.76
C GLN A 61 8.02 -7.01 -23.21
N PRO A 62 7.32 -8.04 -23.74
CA PRO A 62 7.51 -8.50 -25.13
C PRO A 62 7.19 -7.43 -26.17
N TYR A 63 6.43 -6.40 -25.81
CA TYR A 63 5.96 -5.35 -26.72
C TYR A 63 7.05 -4.39 -27.20
N ALA A 64 8.13 -4.19 -26.43
CA ALA A 64 9.19 -3.24 -26.79
C ALA A 64 10.05 -3.70 -27.99
N ALA A 65 10.07 -5.00 -28.29
CA ALA A 65 10.82 -5.57 -29.40
C ALA A 65 10.05 -5.59 -30.74
N LEU A 66 8.75 -5.20 -30.74
CA LEU A 66 7.87 -5.26 -31.90
C LEU A 66 7.63 -3.91 -32.60
N GLN A 67 8.38 -2.87 -32.23
CA GLN A 67 8.47 -1.61 -32.98
C GLN A 67 9.80 -1.49 -33.75
N ALA A 68 10.15 -2.55 -34.48
CA ALA A 68 11.01 -2.44 -35.65
C ALA A 68 10.14 -2.17 -36.88
N ASP A 69 10.49 -1.11 -37.61
CA ASP A 69 9.73 -0.57 -38.74
C ASP A 69 9.47 -1.62 -39.86
N GLN A 70 8.34 -1.51 -40.57
CA GLN A 70 7.99 -2.42 -41.67
C GLN A 70 8.82 -2.10 -42.92
N ALA A 71 10.11 -2.45 -42.89
CA ALA A 71 11.07 -2.14 -43.95
C ALA A 71 12.02 -3.30 -44.34
N ALA A 72 11.78 -4.53 -43.87
CA ALA A 72 12.48 -5.71 -44.39
C ALA A 72 11.97 -6.03 -45.81
N GLN A 73 12.83 -5.96 -46.82
CA GLN A 73 12.44 -6.15 -48.22
C GLN A 73 12.53 -7.62 -48.67
N THR A 74 13.17 -8.48 -47.88
CA THR A 74 13.31 -9.92 -48.14
C THR A 74 13.01 -10.78 -46.90
N PRO A 75 12.62 -12.07 -47.07
CA PRO A 75 12.39 -12.99 -45.96
C PRO A 75 13.63 -13.27 -45.10
N GLU A 76 14.82 -13.18 -45.69
CA GLU A 76 16.10 -13.45 -45.01
C GLU A 76 16.49 -12.32 -44.05
N GLU A 77 16.23 -11.07 -44.44
CA GLU A 77 16.35 -9.88 -43.56
C GLU A 77 15.34 -9.94 -42.40
N ALA A 78 14.10 -10.38 -42.66
CA ALA A 78 13.09 -10.54 -41.63
C ALA A 78 13.47 -11.61 -40.58
N ALA A 79 14.00 -12.75 -41.02
CA ALA A 79 14.51 -13.79 -40.13
C ALA A 79 15.72 -13.32 -39.30
N ALA A 80 16.64 -12.55 -39.91
CA ALA A 80 17.77 -11.97 -39.21
C ALA A 80 17.34 -10.92 -38.16
N ALA A 81 16.35 -10.08 -38.47
CA ALA A 81 15.78 -9.12 -37.53
C ALA A 81 15.07 -9.80 -36.36
N GLN A 82 14.30 -10.87 -36.61
CA GLN A 82 13.67 -11.66 -35.56
C GLN A 82 14.72 -12.30 -34.63
N ALA A 83 15.76 -12.93 -35.18
CA ALA A 83 16.83 -13.53 -34.38
C ALA A 83 17.58 -12.49 -33.52
N GLN A 84 17.75 -11.26 -34.02
CA GLN A 84 18.31 -10.15 -33.24
C GLN A 84 17.37 -9.69 -32.11
N ALA A 85 16.06 -9.61 -32.37
CA ALA A 85 15.06 -9.26 -31.36
C ALA A 85 14.98 -10.31 -30.23
N GLU A 86 15.02 -11.61 -30.58
CA GLU A 86 15.06 -12.72 -29.62
C GLU A 86 16.35 -12.70 -28.78
N ALA A 87 17.51 -12.42 -29.40
CA ALA A 87 18.78 -12.29 -28.69
C ALA A 87 18.81 -11.08 -27.72
N LEU A 88 18.25 -9.94 -28.13
CA LEU A 88 18.12 -8.76 -27.27
C LEU A 88 17.17 -9.02 -26.08
N MET A 89 16.06 -9.71 -26.32
CA MET A 89 15.12 -10.11 -25.27
C MET A 89 15.78 -11.06 -24.26
N ALA A 90 16.51 -12.07 -24.74
CA ALA A 90 17.26 -13.00 -23.88
C ALA A 90 18.33 -12.30 -23.04
N ALA A 91 19.07 -11.34 -23.63
CA ALA A 91 20.05 -10.53 -22.90
C ALA A 91 19.40 -9.66 -21.81
N HIS A 92 18.23 -9.06 -22.09
CA HIS A 92 17.50 -8.24 -21.12
C HIS A 92 16.86 -9.07 -20.00
N LEU A 93 16.41 -10.31 -20.29
CA LEU A 93 15.96 -11.26 -19.28
C LEU A 93 17.09 -11.67 -18.34
N ALA A 94 18.27 -12.02 -18.88
CA ALA A 94 19.44 -12.37 -18.07
C ALA A 94 19.91 -11.20 -17.18
N ALA A 95 19.93 -9.97 -17.72
CA ALA A 95 20.25 -8.77 -16.94
C ALA A 95 19.22 -8.51 -15.82
N TRP A 96 17.94 -8.77 -16.07
CA TRP A 96 16.88 -8.64 -15.06
C TRP A 96 16.99 -9.71 -13.96
N GLU A 97 17.29 -10.96 -14.31
CA GLU A 97 17.55 -12.02 -13.32
C GLU A 97 18.78 -11.71 -12.45
N GLN A 98 19.85 -11.17 -13.04
CA GLN A 98 21.02 -10.70 -12.29
C GLN A 98 20.65 -9.55 -11.34
N ALA A 99 19.93 -8.53 -11.81
CA ALA A 99 19.49 -7.41 -10.97
C ALA A 99 18.59 -7.88 -9.79
N LYS A 100 17.76 -8.91 -10.02
CA LYS A 100 16.95 -9.54 -8.96
C LYS A 100 17.80 -10.25 -7.91
N GLN A 101 18.89 -10.93 -8.30
CA GLN A 101 19.82 -11.57 -7.37
C GLN A 101 20.65 -10.55 -6.58
N GLU A 102 21.10 -9.47 -7.23
CA GLU A 102 21.80 -8.36 -6.59
C GLU A 102 20.89 -7.65 -5.58
N TYR A 103 19.63 -7.37 -5.92
CA TYR A 103 18.64 -6.82 -5.00
C TYR A 103 18.38 -7.75 -3.80
N ALA A 104 18.20 -9.06 -4.03
CA ALA A 104 18.01 -10.02 -2.95
C ALA A 104 19.21 -10.06 -1.97
N THR A 105 20.43 -9.91 -2.50
CA THR A 105 21.66 -9.84 -1.70
C THR A 105 21.75 -8.54 -0.88
N GLN A 106 21.40 -7.40 -1.50
CA GLN A 106 21.33 -6.11 -0.80
C GLN A 106 20.25 -6.12 0.29
N LEU A 107 19.07 -6.67 0.01
CA LEU A 107 17.96 -6.81 0.95
C LEU A 107 18.34 -7.70 2.15
N ALA A 108 19.00 -8.84 1.92
CA ALA A 108 19.48 -9.70 2.99
C ALA A 108 20.51 -9.00 3.89
N ALA A 109 21.44 -8.24 3.30
CA ALA A 109 22.42 -7.45 4.05
C ALA A 109 21.76 -6.33 4.87
N TYR A 110 20.76 -5.63 4.30
CA TYR A 110 19.96 -4.62 4.99
C TYR A 110 19.16 -5.22 6.16
N GLN A 111 18.46 -6.34 5.94
CA GLN A 111 17.74 -7.07 6.98
C GLN A 111 18.66 -7.52 8.12
N GLN A 112 19.87 -8.01 7.81
CA GLN A 112 20.86 -8.40 8.81
C GLN A 112 21.34 -7.19 9.64
N ALA A 113 21.57 -6.04 9.01
CA ALA A 113 21.94 -4.81 9.71
C ALA A 113 20.80 -4.31 10.62
N LEU A 114 19.56 -4.35 10.15
CA LEU A 114 18.38 -3.96 10.94
C LEU A 114 18.15 -4.89 12.14
N ALA A 115 18.30 -6.21 11.96
CA ALA A 115 18.20 -7.17 13.05
C ALA A 115 19.27 -6.94 14.13
N GLN A 116 20.50 -6.59 13.74
CA GLN A 116 21.56 -6.19 14.68
C GLN A 116 21.21 -4.90 15.44
N GLN A 117 20.61 -3.92 14.76
CA GLN A 117 20.17 -2.67 15.40
C GLN A 117 19.02 -2.91 16.39
N GLN A 118 18.04 -3.74 16.02
CA GLN A 118 16.92 -4.12 16.90
C GLN A 118 17.40 -4.91 18.13
N ALA A 119 18.31 -5.88 17.95
CA ALA A 119 18.90 -6.62 19.05
C ALA A 119 19.69 -5.72 20.01
N ALA A 120 20.40 -4.71 19.49
CA ALA A 120 21.09 -3.71 20.32
C ALA A 120 20.10 -2.85 21.12
N ALA A 121 19.03 -2.36 20.49
CA ALA A 121 17.98 -1.58 21.16
C ALA A 121 17.22 -2.40 22.23
N GLN A 122 16.96 -3.69 21.98
CA GLN A 122 16.36 -4.60 22.96
C GLN A 122 17.28 -4.85 24.16
N ALA A 123 18.59 -5.01 23.94
CA ALA A 123 19.57 -5.16 25.02
C ALA A 123 19.66 -3.88 25.88
N GLU A 124 19.63 -2.71 25.25
CA GLU A 124 19.62 -1.42 25.95
C GLU A 124 18.33 -1.22 26.76
N ALA A 125 17.16 -1.51 26.19
CA ALA A 125 15.87 -1.44 26.88
C ALA A 125 15.78 -2.43 28.05
N ALA A 126 16.32 -3.65 27.91
CA ALA A 126 16.39 -4.62 28.99
C ALA A 126 17.28 -4.14 30.14
N ALA A 127 18.44 -3.55 29.85
CA ALA A 127 19.32 -2.97 30.87
C ALA A 127 18.67 -1.79 31.60
N GLN A 128 17.92 -0.93 30.88
CA GLN A 128 17.14 0.16 31.48
C GLN A 128 16.01 -0.37 32.37
N ALA A 129 15.29 -1.41 31.94
CA ALA A 129 14.22 -2.04 32.73
C ALA A 129 14.77 -2.71 34.01
N GLU A 130 15.93 -3.36 33.94
CA GLU A 130 16.58 -3.94 35.12
C GLU A 130 17.01 -2.86 36.13
N ALA A 131 17.59 -1.75 35.64
CA ALA A 131 17.94 -0.60 36.50
C ALA A 131 16.69 0.06 37.13
N ALA A 132 15.58 0.15 36.39
CA ALA A 132 14.31 0.64 36.92
C ALA A 132 13.75 -0.28 38.01
N ALA A 133 13.73 -1.60 37.78
CA ALA A 133 13.26 -2.59 38.76
C ALA A 133 14.11 -2.59 40.04
N GLN A 134 15.43 -2.42 39.93
CA GLN A 134 16.31 -2.25 41.10
C GLN A 134 16.00 -0.96 41.87
N THR A 135 15.64 0.12 41.17
CA THR A 135 15.23 1.40 41.78
C THR A 135 13.88 1.29 42.48
N GLU A 136 12.89 0.61 41.88
CA GLU A 136 11.59 0.35 42.51
C GLU A 136 11.70 -0.58 43.73
N ALA A 137 12.54 -1.62 43.68
CA ALA A 137 12.79 -2.48 44.83
C ALA A 137 13.42 -1.71 46.02
N ALA A 138 14.29 -0.73 45.73
CA ALA A 138 14.86 0.18 46.73
C ALA A 138 13.83 1.19 47.29
N ALA A 139 12.79 1.54 46.53
CA ALA A 139 11.69 2.38 46.98
C ALA A 139 10.65 1.60 47.81
N GLN A 140 10.26 0.40 47.37
CA GLN A 140 9.27 -0.45 48.07
C GLN A 140 9.77 -0.91 49.45
N SER A 141 11.08 -1.08 49.62
CA SER A 141 11.69 -1.37 50.93
C SER A 141 11.64 -0.18 51.92
N GLN A 142 11.12 0.98 51.52
CA GLN A 142 10.86 2.14 52.39
C GLN A 142 9.37 2.35 52.73
N THR A 143 8.42 1.62 52.09
CA THR A 143 6.97 1.82 52.26
C THR A 143 6.23 0.54 52.66
N ALA A 144 6.50 0.03 53.86
CA ALA A 144 5.85 -1.17 54.40
C ALA A 144 4.96 -0.87 55.63
N ALA A 145 3.83 -0.18 55.43
CA ALA A 145 2.78 -0.03 56.46
C ALA A 145 1.41 0.42 55.91
N GLN A 146 0.52 -0.53 55.52
CA GLN A 146 -0.93 -0.57 55.83
C GLN A 146 -1.70 -1.61 54.95
N PRO A 147 -2.72 -2.32 55.47
CA PRO A 147 -3.52 -3.30 54.72
C PRO A 147 -4.88 -2.74 54.20
N PRO A 148 -5.49 -3.33 53.14
CA PRO A 148 -6.71 -2.80 52.49
C PRO A 148 -8.04 -3.52 52.82
N GLN A 149 -9.14 -2.84 52.50
CA GLN A 149 -10.55 -3.29 52.38
C GLN A 149 -11.26 -2.43 51.29
N GLY A 150 -12.33 -2.83 50.60
CA GLY A 150 -12.99 -4.15 50.54
C GLY A 150 -14.37 -4.11 49.83
N SER A 151 -14.71 -5.16 49.06
CA SER A 151 -16.04 -5.52 48.47
C SER A 151 -16.74 -4.60 47.43
N LEU A 152 -17.39 -5.29 46.46
CA LEU A 152 -18.40 -4.84 45.46
C LEU A 152 -19.84 -4.97 46.07
N PRO A 153 -21.02 -4.86 45.37
CA PRO A 153 -21.29 -4.73 43.91
C PRO A 153 -22.51 -3.86 43.46
N GLU A 154 -22.86 -4.00 42.16
CA GLU A 154 -24.21 -4.11 41.56
C GLU A 154 -24.97 -2.91 40.92
N GLY A 155 -25.65 -3.21 39.80
CA GLY A 155 -26.78 -2.44 39.26
C GLY A 155 -26.66 -1.93 37.81
N GLY A 156 -27.04 -2.74 36.80
CA GLY A 156 -27.08 -2.30 35.40
C GLY A 156 -27.84 -3.25 34.47
N ILE A 157 -29.07 -2.89 34.11
CA ILE A 157 -30.01 -3.67 33.29
C ILE A 157 -29.50 -4.00 31.88
N SER A 158 -29.69 -5.26 31.46
CA SER A 158 -29.38 -5.76 30.11
C SER A 158 -30.55 -5.52 29.16
N GLU A 159 -30.41 -4.54 28.26
CA GLU A 159 -31.15 -4.55 26.99
C GLU A 159 -30.31 -5.26 25.93
N SER A 160 -30.64 -6.51 25.65
CA SER A 160 -30.02 -7.28 24.59
C SER A 160 -30.56 -6.85 23.21
N VAL A 161 -30.11 -5.70 22.73
CA VAL A 161 -29.96 -5.52 21.28
C VAL A 161 -29.10 -6.68 20.79
N PRO A 162 -29.48 -7.40 19.72
CA PRO A 162 -28.62 -8.45 19.15
C PRO A 162 -27.38 -7.78 18.56
N ALA A 163 -26.33 -7.67 19.37
CA ALA A 163 -25.02 -7.27 18.89
C ALA A 163 -24.56 -8.33 17.89
N PHE A 164 -24.51 -7.96 16.60
CA PHE A 164 -23.75 -8.66 15.58
C PHE A 164 -22.25 -8.49 15.86
N SER A 165 -21.82 -8.95 17.03
CA SER A 165 -20.45 -8.82 17.50
C SER A 165 -19.57 -9.68 16.63
N LEU A 166 -18.74 -9.03 15.81
CA LEU A 166 -17.65 -9.66 15.08
C LEU A 166 -16.47 -9.99 16.01
N ALA A 167 -16.60 -9.73 17.31
CA ALA A 167 -15.54 -9.97 18.29
C ALA A 167 -15.06 -11.42 18.26
N GLY A 168 -13.74 -11.59 18.14
CA GLY A 168 -13.10 -12.91 18.07
C GLY A 168 -13.15 -13.61 16.71
N ARG A 169 -13.97 -13.13 15.75
CA ARG A 169 -13.92 -13.62 14.36
C ARG A 169 -12.62 -13.23 13.70
N THR A 170 -12.16 -14.08 12.80
CA THR A 170 -10.97 -13.87 11.97
C THR A 170 -11.30 -13.09 10.70
N VAL A 171 -10.42 -12.17 10.31
CA VAL A 171 -10.53 -11.44 9.04
C VAL A 171 -9.22 -11.48 8.28
N SER A 172 -9.32 -11.73 6.98
CA SER A 172 -8.22 -11.53 6.04
C SER A 172 -8.56 -10.40 5.06
N ILE A 173 -7.52 -9.74 4.56
CA ILE A 173 -7.64 -8.61 3.64
C ILE A 173 -6.96 -8.99 2.33
N LEU A 174 -7.66 -8.84 1.21
CA LEU A 174 -7.08 -8.91 -0.12
C LEU A 174 -7.06 -7.48 -0.69
N GLY A 175 -5.90 -6.82 -0.66
CA GLY A 175 -5.81 -5.42 -1.07
C GLY A 175 -4.51 -5.01 -1.76
N ASP A 176 -4.42 -3.74 -2.13
CA ASP A 176 -3.24 -3.16 -2.77
C ASP A 176 -2.40 -2.34 -1.76
N SER A 177 -1.60 -1.39 -2.25
CA SER A 177 -0.74 -0.50 -1.44
C SER A 177 -1.49 0.17 -0.31
N ILE A 178 -2.75 0.59 -0.53
CA ILE A 178 -3.58 1.29 0.46
C ILE A 178 -3.83 0.43 1.71
N SER A 179 -3.73 -0.89 1.57
CA SER A 179 -3.98 -1.87 2.63
C SER A 179 -2.70 -2.49 3.21
N THR A 180 -1.51 -2.08 2.78
CA THR A 180 -0.24 -2.64 3.30
C THR A 180 0.14 -2.08 4.68
N TYR A 181 1.04 -2.77 5.40
CA TYR A 181 1.92 -2.19 6.41
C TYR A 181 3.10 -3.13 6.68
N GLN A 182 4.31 -2.57 6.84
CA GLN A 182 5.53 -3.36 6.95
C GLN A 182 5.50 -4.30 8.17
N GLY A 183 5.77 -5.59 7.94
CA GLY A 183 5.69 -6.63 8.97
C GLY A 183 4.29 -7.17 9.26
N TYR A 184 3.26 -6.72 8.55
CA TYR A 184 1.88 -7.24 8.67
C TYR A 184 1.36 -7.93 7.39
N ILE A 185 2.09 -7.84 6.28
CA ILE A 185 1.81 -8.54 5.01
C ILE A 185 2.72 -9.78 4.85
N PRO A 186 2.38 -10.76 3.99
CA PRO A 186 3.21 -11.93 3.73
C PRO A 186 4.63 -11.59 3.27
N GLU A 187 5.58 -12.48 3.55
CA GLU A 187 6.98 -12.29 3.15
C GLU A 187 7.12 -12.21 1.62
N GLY A 188 7.93 -11.26 1.14
CA GLY A 188 8.15 -11.01 -0.28
C GLY A 188 7.09 -10.17 -0.98
N TYR A 189 5.95 -9.87 -0.33
CA TYR A 189 4.96 -8.93 -0.87
C TYR A 189 5.50 -7.49 -0.76
N ALA A 190 5.28 -6.66 -1.78
CA ALA A 190 5.72 -5.27 -1.74
C ALA A 190 4.85 -4.46 -0.77
N CYS A 191 5.46 -3.54 -0.03
CA CYS A 191 4.80 -2.70 0.96
C CYS A 191 4.82 -1.21 0.55
N PHE A 192 3.83 -0.43 0.99
CA PHE A 192 3.85 1.04 0.91
C PHE A 192 4.06 1.64 2.31
N TYR A 193 3.23 1.28 3.29
CA TYR A 193 3.34 1.85 4.64
C TYR A 193 4.39 1.15 5.52
N PRO A 194 5.11 1.88 6.39
CA PRO A 194 5.13 3.34 6.51
C PRO A 194 5.96 3.97 5.38
N ASP A 195 5.40 4.96 4.70
CA ASP A 195 6.10 5.78 3.71
C ASP A 195 6.67 7.06 4.39
N PRO A 196 7.86 7.57 4.01
CA PRO A 196 8.42 8.79 4.61
C PRO A 196 7.52 10.03 4.54
N ASP A 197 6.81 10.22 3.44
CA ASP A 197 6.00 11.41 3.13
C ASP A 197 4.51 11.26 3.52
N ASN A 198 4.10 10.08 4.02
CA ASN A 198 2.78 9.84 4.62
C ASN A 198 2.83 9.85 6.17
N ASP A 199 1.80 10.32 6.87
CA ASP A 199 1.78 10.45 8.34
C ASP A 199 1.32 9.17 9.10
N ILE A 200 0.99 8.08 8.39
CA ILE A 200 0.80 6.75 8.94
C ILE A 200 2.19 6.15 9.28
N LYS A 201 2.59 6.28 10.55
CA LYS A 201 3.87 5.81 11.12
C LYS A 201 3.72 4.65 12.12
N ASP A 202 2.49 4.27 12.47
CA ASP A 202 2.16 3.09 13.26
C ASP A 202 0.99 2.31 12.61
N VAL A 203 1.04 0.98 12.70
CA VAL A 203 0.03 0.09 12.10
C VAL A 203 -1.39 0.38 12.59
N SER A 204 -1.56 0.89 13.82
CA SER A 204 -2.85 1.28 14.40
C SER A 204 -3.56 2.40 13.64
N GLN A 205 -2.83 3.19 12.85
CA GLN A 205 -3.37 4.29 12.06
C GLN A 205 -3.93 3.81 10.71
N THR A 206 -3.58 2.60 10.26
CA THR A 206 -4.12 2.03 9.00
C THR A 206 -5.63 1.80 9.09
N TRP A 207 -6.34 1.95 7.97
CA TRP A 207 -7.80 1.82 7.95
C TRP A 207 -8.26 0.44 8.45
N TRP A 208 -7.55 -0.61 8.04
CA TRP A 208 -7.91 -1.99 8.32
C TRP A 208 -7.62 -2.39 9.77
N MET A 209 -6.51 -1.93 10.37
CA MET A 209 -6.25 -2.18 11.79
C MET A 209 -7.25 -1.45 12.68
N GLN A 210 -7.70 -0.26 12.29
CA GLN A 210 -8.79 0.45 12.96
C GLN A 210 -10.11 -0.34 12.87
N VAL A 211 -10.50 -0.83 11.69
CA VAL A 211 -11.70 -1.71 11.53
C VAL A 211 -11.60 -2.94 12.43
N ILE A 212 -10.47 -3.64 12.44
CA ILE A 212 -10.25 -4.85 13.25
C ILE A 212 -10.44 -4.54 14.74
N ARG A 213 -9.88 -3.43 15.23
CA ARG A 213 -10.03 -3.01 16.64
C ARG A 213 -11.46 -2.62 16.99
N ASN A 214 -12.12 -1.84 16.12
CA ASN A 214 -13.48 -1.34 16.37
C ASN A 214 -14.53 -2.46 16.33
N THR A 215 -14.32 -3.49 15.52
CA THR A 215 -15.22 -4.66 15.39
C THR A 215 -14.88 -5.79 16.37
N GLY A 216 -13.72 -5.74 17.03
CA GLY A 216 -13.19 -6.79 17.90
C GLY A 216 -12.67 -8.03 17.15
N MET A 217 -12.58 -7.98 15.81
CA MET A 217 -12.04 -9.07 15.01
C MET A 217 -10.55 -9.30 15.28
N ARG A 218 -10.01 -10.40 14.74
CA ARG A 218 -8.59 -10.73 14.75
C ARG A 218 -8.08 -10.83 13.32
N LEU A 219 -6.95 -10.20 13.03
CA LEU A 219 -6.28 -10.42 11.74
C LEU A 219 -5.86 -11.90 11.63
N LEU A 220 -6.17 -12.52 10.49
CA LEU A 220 -5.57 -13.79 10.09
C LEU A 220 -4.42 -13.53 9.11
N VAL A 221 -4.70 -12.98 7.92
CA VAL A 221 -3.67 -12.53 6.97
C VAL A 221 -4.08 -11.22 6.29
N ASN A 222 -3.18 -10.22 6.31
CA ASN A 222 -3.31 -9.07 5.43
C ASN A 222 -2.57 -9.36 4.11
N GLY A 223 -3.22 -10.05 3.19
CA GLY A 223 -2.67 -10.47 1.89
C GLY A 223 -2.63 -9.33 0.90
N SER A 224 -2.12 -8.16 1.30
CA SER A 224 -2.07 -6.94 0.49
C SER A 224 -0.69 -6.71 -0.12
N TRP A 225 -0.65 -6.26 -1.39
CA TRP A 225 0.59 -6.10 -2.14
C TRP A 225 0.62 -4.73 -2.85
N SER A 226 1.64 -3.93 -2.57
CA SER A 226 1.83 -2.60 -3.16
C SER A 226 1.93 -2.63 -4.68
N ALA A 227 1.30 -1.66 -5.36
CA ALA A 227 1.17 -1.58 -6.82
C ALA A 227 0.52 -2.82 -7.52
N SER A 228 -0.19 -3.68 -6.78
CA SER A 228 -0.92 -4.80 -7.40
C SER A 228 -2.26 -4.36 -8.01
N ALA A 229 -2.46 -4.74 -9.28
CA ALA A 229 -3.75 -4.73 -9.95
C ALA A 229 -4.56 -5.99 -9.60
N VAL A 230 -5.85 -6.01 -9.92
CA VAL A 230 -6.66 -7.24 -9.95
C VAL A 230 -6.15 -8.16 -11.06
N CYS A 231 -5.86 -7.59 -12.24
CA CYS A 231 -5.43 -8.28 -13.45
C CYS A 231 -3.93 -8.66 -13.46
N GLY A 232 -3.57 -9.63 -14.31
CA GLY A 232 -2.23 -10.18 -14.48
C GLY A 232 -2.25 -11.70 -14.71
N ASP A 233 -1.11 -12.39 -14.56
CA ASP A 233 -1.11 -13.86 -14.66
C ASP A 233 -1.81 -14.48 -13.46
N SER A 234 -2.94 -15.15 -13.68
CA SER A 234 -3.73 -15.75 -12.60
C SER A 234 -3.12 -17.04 -12.03
N ARG A 235 -2.09 -17.59 -12.67
CA ARG A 235 -1.50 -18.93 -12.38
C ARG A 235 -0.10 -18.85 -11.78
N ALA A 236 0.65 -17.80 -12.07
CA ALA A 236 2.05 -17.71 -11.67
C ALA A 236 2.21 -17.46 -10.16
N GLU A 237 3.01 -18.28 -9.49
CA GLU A 237 3.30 -18.17 -8.04
C GLU A 237 3.88 -16.81 -7.61
N ALA A 238 4.62 -16.14 -8.51
CA ALA A 238 5.19 -14.82 -8.25
C ALA A 238 4.26 -13.66 -8.66
N SER A 239 3.01 -13.94 -9.04
CA SER A 239 2.06 -12.93 -9.51
C SER A 239 1.40 -12.20 -8.34
N SER A 240 1.63 -10.89 -8.29
CA SER A 240 0.96 -9.98 -7.36
C SER A 240 -0.51 -9.74 -7.70
N ALA A 241 -1.00 -10.15 -8.88
CA ALA A 241 -2.36 -9.89 -9.34
C ALA A 241 -3.44 -10.43 -8.38
N GLY A 242 -4.47 -9.64 -8.08
CA GLY A 242 -5.56 -10.05 -7.19
C GLY A 242 -6.28 -11.34 -7.62
N CYS A 243 -6.36 -11.61 -8.92
CA CYS A 243 -6.89 -12.87 -9.46
C CYS A 243 -5.91 -14.06 -9.40
N SER A 244 -4.69 -13.90 -8.87
CA SER A 244 -3.70 -14.97 -8.82
C SER A 244 -4.06 -16.03 -7.77
N SER A 245 -3.91 -17.30 -8.11
CA SER A 245 -4.20 -18.41 -7.19
C SER A 245 -3.38 -18.29 -5.90
N ARG A 246 -2.16 -17.74 -5.98
CA ARG A 246 -1.31 -17.47 -4.82
C ARG A 246 -1.89 -16.40 -3.90
N ARG A 247 -2.28 -15.23 -4.43
CA ARG A 247 -2.93 -14.15 -3.66
C ARG A 247 -4.20 -14.63 -2.95
N ILE A 248 -4.96 -15.53 -3.58
CA ILE A 248 -6.15 -16.13 -2.96
C ILE A 248 -5.77 -17.12 -1.86
N VAL A 249 -4.90 -18.09 -2.12
CA VAL A 249 -4.56 -19.15 -1.15
C VAL A 249 -3.84 -18.58 0.09
N ASP A 250 -3.03 -17.54 -0.04
CA ASP A 250 -2.31 -16.96 1.10
C ASP A 250 -3.23 -16.37 2.20
N LEU A 251 -4.53 -16.12 1.93
CA LEU A 251 -5.46 -15.56 2.92
C LEU A 251 -5.80 -16.48 4.10
N MET A 252 -5.51 -17.80 4.03
CA MET A 252 -5.57 -18.72 5.19
C MET A 252 -4.26 -18.77 6.01
N GLY A 253 -3.18 -18.21 5.45
CA GLY A 253 -1.83 -18.23 6.00
C GLY A 253 -1.32 -19.63 6.35
N ASN A 254 -0.34 -19.68 7.25
CA ASN A 254 0.28 -20.92 7.71
C ASN A 254 -0.66 -21.80 8.56
N THR A 255 -1.89 -21.35 8.84
CA THR A 255 -2.87 -22.11 9.64
C THR A 255 -3.68 -23.10 8.81
N GLY A 256 -3.84 -22.84 7.50
CA GLY A 256 -4.77 -23.59 6.64
C GLY A 256 -6.26 -23.38 6.97
N ILE A 257 -6.59 -22.45 7.87
CA ILE A 257 -7.96 -22.17 8.31
C ILE A 257 -8.55 -21.05 7.45
N ALA A 258 -9.76 -21.25 6.92
CA ALA A 258 -10.48 -20.19 6.23
C ALA A 258 -10.84 -19.04 7.20
N PRO A 259 -10.58 -17.76 6.86
CA PRO A 259 -11.00 -16.63 7.69
C PRO A 259 -12.53 -16.54 7.75
N ASP A 260 -13.11 -16.05 8.85
CA ASP A 260 -14.56 -15.83 8.94
C ASP A 260 -15.02 -14.73 7.98
N VAL A 261 -14.19 -13.69 7.78
CA VAL A 261 -14.47 -12.53 6.93
C VAL A 261 -13.30 -12.30 5.95
N ILE A 262 -13.62 -11.95 4.69
CA ILE A 262 -12.63 -11.46 3.72
C ILE A 262 -13.05 -10.08 3.23
N LEU A 263 -12.18 -9.08 3.41
CA LEU A 263 -12.35 -7.75 2.84
C LEU A 263 -11.52 -7.66 1.55
N VAL A 264 -12.19 -7.46 0.42
CA VAL A 264 -11.56 -7.29 -0.90
C VAL A 264 -11.54 -5.82 -1.26
N TYR A 265 -10.36 -5.19 -1.22
CA TYR A 265 -10.18 -3.78 -1.53
C TYR A 265 -9.07 -3.62 -2.58
N MET A 266 -9.45 -3.88 -3.83
CA MET A 266 -8.58 -3.96 -5.01
C MET A 266 -9.23 -3.24 -6.19
N GLY A 267 -8.40 -2.60 -7.04
CA GLY A 267 -8.83 -2.01 -8.31
C GLY A 267 -8.23 -0.65 -8.63
N ALA A 268 -7.61 0.03 -7.65
CA ALA A 268 -7.03 1.36 -7.86
C ALA A 268 -5.90 1.32 -8.89
N ASN A 269 -5.03 0.30 -8.83
CA ASN A 269 -3.96 0.11 -9.80
C ASN A 269 -4.47 -0.23 -11.21
N ASP A 270 -5.58 -0.96 -11.34
CA ASP A 270 -6.22 -1.23 -12.64
C ASP A 270 -6.70 0.06 -13.30
N PHE A 271 -7.24 0.99 -12.51
CA PHE A 271 -7.56 2.36 -12.96
C PHE A 271 -6.30 3.14 -13.35
N PHE A 272 -5.27 3.18 -12.49
CA PHE A 272 -4.05 3.97 -12.73
C PHE A 272 -3.22 3.48 -13.92
N PHE A 273 -3.09 2.16 -14.09
CA PHE A 273 -2.42 1.57 -15.24
C PHE A 273 -3.28 1.57 -16.51
N SER A 274 -4.51 2.11 -16.45
CA SER A 274 -5.46 2.12 -17.56
C SER A 274 -5.68 0.73 -18.15
N ILE A 275 -5.89 -0.26 -17.27
CA ILE A 275 -6.32 -1.61 -17.67
C ILE A 275 -7.74 -1.49 -18.24
N PRO A 276 -8.04 -2.02 -19.43
CA PRO A 276 -9.38 -1.98 -20.01
C PRO A 276 -10.46 -2.43 -19.02
N LEU A 277 -11.57 -1.69 -18.92
CA LEU A 277 -12.65 -2.02 -17.99
C LEU A 277 -13.30 -3.39 -18.31
N GLY A 278 -13.26 -3.81 -19.58
CA GLY A 278 -13.83 -5.07 -20.04
C GLY A 278 -15.33 -4.99 -20.33
N THR A 279 -15.89 -6.08 -20.87
CA THR A 279 -17.33 -6.22 -21.13
C THR A 279 -17.97 -7.00 -20.00
N PHE A 280 -19.05 -6.47 -19.43
CA PHE A 280 -19.89 -7.17 -18.46
C PHE A 280 -21.15 -7.71 -19.15
N SER A 281 -21.45 -8.99 -18.95
CA SER A 281 -22.58 -9.70 -19.57
C SER A 281 -23.93 -9.44 -18.90
N GLY A 282 -23.92 -8.97 -17.65
CA GLY A 282 -25.13 -8.90 -16.81
C GLY A 282 -25.40 -10.17 -15.98
N GLU A 283 -24.56 -11.19 -16.08
CA GLU A 283 -24.67 -12.46 -15.35
C GLU A 283 -23.29 -12.96 -14.89
N ALA A 284 -23.23 -13.84 -13.89
CA ALA A 284 -21.97 -14.39 -13.41
C ALA A 284 -21.36 -15.35 -14.45
N VAL A 285 -20.23 -14.98 -15.05
CA VAL A 285 -19.53 -15.78 -16.06
C VAL A 285 -18.44 -16.64 -15.41
N TYR A 286 -18.38 -17.92 -15.76
CA TYR A 286 -17.28 -18.79 -15.35
C TYR A 286 -15.99 -18.40 -16.09
N ARG A 287 -14.93 -18.07 -15.34
CA ARG A 287 -13.62 -17.68 -15.88
C ARG A 287 -12.59 -18.78 -15.73
N ASN A 288 -11.70 -18.89 -16.71
CA ASN A 288 -10.59 -19.84 -16.71
C ASN A 288 -9.29 -19.16 -16.23
N ASP A 289 -8.34 -19.98 -15.80
CA ASP A 289 -7.02 -19.53 -15.38
C ASP A 289 -6.10 -19.22 -16.59
N HIS A 290 -5.73 -17.95 -16.78
CA HIS A 290 -4.82 -17.49 -17.83
C HIS A 290 -4.21 -16.11 -17.49
N TYR A 291 -3.58 -15.43 -18.43
CA TYR A 291 -3.17 -14.04 -18.21
C TYR A 291 -4.37 -13.12 -18.46
N ILE A 292 -4.80 -12.40 -17.43
CA ILE A 292 -6.00 -11.56 -17.49
C ILE A 292 -5.64 -10.14 -17.90
N TRP A 293 -6.33 -9.62 -18.92
CA TRP A 293 -6.03 -8.33 -19.54
C TRP A 293 -7.09 -7.25 -19.33
N ASP A 294 -8.27 -7.60 -18.81
CA ASP A 294 -9.34 -6.64 -18.50
C ASP A 294 -9.87 -6.79 -17.08
N PHE A 295 -10.33 -5.67 -16.51
CA PHE A 295 -10.75 -5.56 -15.12
C PHE A 295 -11.94 -6.48 -14.77
N THR A 296 -12.86 -6.67 -15.70
CA THR A 296 -14.09 -7.46 -15.45
C THR A 296 -13.78 -8.93 -15.34
N GLU A 297 -13.02 -9.48 -16.30
CA GLU A 297 -12.57 -10.85 -16.21
C GLU A 297 -11.70 -11.08 -14.96
N GLY A 298 -10.83 -10.11 -14.63
CA GLY A 298 -9.96 -10.18 -13.45
C GLY A 298 -10.76 -10.27 -12.16
N TYR A 299 -11.75 -9.40 -12.00
CA TYR A 299 -12.58 -9.33 -10.79
C TYR A 299 -13.52 -10.54 -10.69
N GLU A 300 -14.14 -10.97 -11.79
CA GLU A 300 -14.97 -12.19 -11.82
C GLU A 300 -14.14 -13.44 -11.46
N LEU A 301 -12.93 -13.60 -12.04
CA LEU A 301 -12.04 -14.72 -11.71
C LEU A 301 -11.56 -14.67 -10.25
N MET A 302 -11.25 -13.47 -9.72
CA MET A 302 -10.89 -13.26 -8.33
C MET A 302 -12.02 -13.70 -7.37
N LEU A 303 -13.27 -13.26 -7.61
CA LEU A 303 -14.42 -13.65 -6.77
C LEU A 303 -14.76 -15.14 -6.92
N GLN A 304 -14.66 -15.70 -8.13
CA GLN A 304 -14.84 -17.13 -8.37
C GLN A 304 -13.86 -17.96 -7.54
N LYS A 305 -12.56 -17.62 -7.57
CA LYS A 305 -11.51 -18.30 -6.80
C LYS A 305 -11.72 -18.12 -5.29
N LEU A 306 -12.05 -16.91 -4.83
CA LEU A 306 -12.38 -16.67 -3.42
C LEU A 306 -13.53 -17.56 -2.95
N ARG A 307 -14.63 -17.65 -3.69
CA ARG A 307 -15.77 -18.52 -3.32
C ARG A 307 -15.43 -20.02 -3.37
N ALA A 308 -14.52 -20.43 -4.26
CA ALA A 308 -14.08 -21.82 -4.37
C ALA A 308 -13.14 -22.25 -3.23
N VAL A 309 -12.18 -21.39 -2.85
CA VAL A 309 -11.21 -21.64 -1.76
C VAL A 309 -11.83 -21.38 -0.38
N TYR A 310 -12.73 -20.40 -0.29
CA TYR A 310 -13.33 -19.92 0.96
C TYR A 310 -14.87 -19.98 0.91
N PRO A 311 -15.48 -21.17 0.76
CA PRO A 311 -16.93 -21.31 0.59
C PRO A 311 -17.74 -20.85 1.81
N THR A 312 -17.14 -20.91 3.01
CA THR A 312 -17.76 -20.55 4.30
C THR A 312 -17.51 -19.11 4.74
N SER A 313 -16.58 -18.40 4.11
CA SER A 313 -16.19 -17.05 4.52
C SER A 313 -17.17 -16.00 4.02
N GLN A 314 -17.47 -15.01 4.87
CA GLN A 314 -18.23 -13.84 4.46
C GLN A 314 -17.31 -12.88 3.71
N ILE A 315 -17.44 -12.83 2.38
CA ILE A 315 -16.69 -11.92 1.52
C ILE A 315 -17.45 -10.60 1.41
N TYR A 316 -16.73 -9.48 1.47
CA TYR A 316 -17.21 -8.14 1.12
C TYR A 316 -16.30 -7.54 0.05
N CYS A 317 -16.89 -7.03 -1.03
CA CYS A 317 -16.17 -6.18 -1.98
C CYS A 317 -16.20 -4.74 -1.46
N MET A 318 -15.11 -4.00 -1.66
CA MET A 318 -15.01 -2.58 -1.32
C MET A 318 -14.75 -1.76 -2.58
N THR A 319 -15.53 -0.70 -2.76
CA THR A 319 -15.33 0.28 -3.84
C THR A 319 -14.12 1.17 -3.56
N LEU A 320 -13.49 1.70 -4.60
CA LEU A 320 -12.34 2.59 -4.53
C LEU A 320 -12.72 3.99 -4.04
N ILE A 321 -11.91 4.58 -3.16
CA ILE A 321 -11.94 6.03 -2.90
C ILE A 321 -11.49 6.81 -4.15
N GLU A 322 -11.75 8.11 -4.15
CA GLU A 322 -11.32 9.01 -5.23
C GLU A 322 -9.81 9.05 -5.46
N ALA A 323 -9.40 9.51 -6.64
CA ALA A 323 -8.00 9.60 -7.07
C ALA A 323 -7.68 10.95 -7.72
N ASN A 324 -6.68 11.68 -7.21
CA ASN A 324 -6.32 13.01 -7.70
C ASN A 324 -5.26 12.96 -8.81
N SER A 325 -5.36 13.88 -9.78
CA SER A 325 -4.24 14.27 -10.67
C SER A 325 -4.34 15.72 -11.18
N GLY A 326 -5.06 16.60 -10.49
CA GLY A 326 -5.21 18.02 -10.80
C GLY A 326 -6.51 18.41 -11.52
N ASP A 327 -7.07 17.53 -12.35
CA ASP A 327 -8.38 17.69 -13.00
C ASP A 327 -9.40 16.70 -12.42
N HIS A 328 -10.67 17.11 -12.31
CA HIS A 328 -11.73 16.35 -11.63
C HIS A 328 -13.02 16.28 -12.46
N PRO A 329 -13.68 15.10 -12.56
CA PRO A 329 -13.21 13.79 -12.07
C PRO A 329 -11.95 13.35 -12.83
N ARG A 330 -11.09 12.55 -12.18
CA ARG A 330 -9.89 12.02 -12.84
C ARG A 330 -10.30 10.95 -13.86
N VAL A 331 -9.83 11.11 -15.09
CA VAL A 331 -10.08 10.20 -16.20
C VAL A 331 -8.75 9.52 -16.59
N ASN A 332 -8.77 8.19 -16.77
CA ASN A 332 -7.60 7.42 -17.21
C ASN A 332 -7.43 7.42 -18.73
N ALA A 333 -6.35 6.81 -19.25
CA ALA A 333 -6.02 6.88 -20.68
C ALA A 333 -7.07 6.24 -21.61
N ASN A 334 -7.96 5.40 -21.05
CA ASN A 334 -9.05 4.75 -21.78
C ASN A 334 -10.40 5.50 -21.64
N GLY A 335 -10.42 6.68 -21.00
CA GLY A 335 -11.65 7.47 -20.82
C GLY A 335 -12.51 7.07 -19.62
N ASN A 336 -12.01 6.23 -18.70
CA ASN A 336 -12.76 5.75 -17.52
C ASN A 336 -12.40 6.57 -16.27
N THR A 337 -13.36 6.70 -15.35
CA THR A 337 -13.25 7.33 -14.04
C THR A 337 -13.15 6.28 -12.91
N ILE A 338 -12.86 6.69 -11.67
CA ILE A 338 -13.01 5.82 -10.50
C ILE A 338 -14.46 5.31 -10.36
N GLU A 339 -15.44 6.14 -10.70
CA GLU A 339 -16.86 5.77 -10.68
C GLU A 339 -17.16 4.59 -11.62
N ASP A 340 -16.54 4.53 -12.81
CA ASP A 340 -16.71 3.42 -13.76
C ASP A 340 -16.21 2.07 -13.20
N TYR A 341 -15.06 2.06 -12.53
CA TYR A 341 -14.54 0.86 -11.86
C TYR A 341 -15.42 0.50 -10.65
N ASN A 342 -15.88 1.48 -9.87
CA ASN A 342 -16.79 1.25 -8.74
C ASN A 342 -18.15 0.68 -9.18
N ASN A 343 -18.71 1.19 -10.27
CA ASN A 343 -19.91 0.66 -10.88
C ASN A 343 -19.69 -0.77 -11.39
N ARG A 344 -18.51 -1.09 -11.94
CA ARG A 344 -18.16 -2.46 -12.34
C ARG A 344 -17.98 -3.40 -11.15
N ILE A 345 -17.37 -2.96 -10.05
CA ILE A 345 -17.28 -3.71 -8.78
C ILE A 345 -18.70 -4.03 -8.27
N LYS A 346 -19.58 -3.02 -8.20
CA LYS A 346 -20.99 -3.19 -7.76
C LYS A 346 -21.75 -4.19 -8.65
N GLN A 347 -21.60 -4.08 -9.97
CA GLN A 347 -22.20 -4.98 -10.96
C GLN A 347 -21.77 -6.44 -10.78
N ILE A 348 -20.45 -6.69 -10.69
CA ILE A 348 -19.90 -8.04 -10.57
C ILE A 348 -20.26 -8.65 -9.20
N ALA A 349 -20.10 -7.89 -8.12
CA ALA A 349 -20.45 -8.37 -6.78
C ALA A 349 -21.94 -8.75 -6.68
N ALA A 350 -22.84 -7.97 -7.28
CA ALA A 350 -24.27 -8.26 -7.32
C ALA A 350 -24.60 -9.59 -8.02
N VAL A 351 -24.04 -9.88 -9.20
CA VAL A 351 -24.33 -11.16 -9.91
C VAL A 351 -23.67 -12.37 -9.23
N HIS A 352 -22.60 -12.17 -8.46
CA HIS A 352 -22.00 -13.21 -7.62
C HIS A 352 -22.67 -13.34 -6.23
N GLY A 353 -23.66 -12.51 -5.90
CA GLY A 353 -24.35 -12.52 -4.60
C GLY A 353 -23.45 -12.11 -3.42
N ILE A 354 -22.46 -11.25 -3.67
CA ILE A 354 -21.47 -10.79 -2.68
C ILE A 354 -21.82 -9.33 -2.29
N PRO A 355 -21.92 -9.01 -0.99
CA PRO A 355 -22.21 -7.66 -0.53
C PRO A 355 -21.05 -6.69 -0.84
N VAL A 356 -21.41 -5.42 -1.02
CA VAL A 356 -20.47 -4.32 -1.29
C VAL A 356 -20.50 -3.31 -0.15
N ILE A 357 -19.33 -2.93 0.34
CA ILE A 357 -19.16 -1.77 1.20
C ILE A 357 -18.72 -0.61 0.31
N ASP A 358 -19.63 0.35 0.11
CA ASP A 358 -19.43 1.51 -0.77
C ASP A 358 -18.56 2.57 -0.09
N VAL A 359 -17.31 2.23 0.25
CA VAL A 359 -16.35 3.13 0.95
C VAL A 359 -15.92 4.33 0.10
N HIS A 360 -16.39 4.43 -1.16
CA HIS A 360 -16.37 5.68 -1.90
C HIS A 360 -17.17 6.78 -1.16
N ASP A 361 -18.30 6.41 -0.54
CA ASP A 361 -19.16 7.29 0.28
C ASP A 361 -18.63 7.49 1.72
N CYS A 362 -17.34 7.25 1.99
CA CYS A 362 -16.75 7.52 3.30
C CYS A 362 -16.50 9.02 3.60
N GLY A 363 -17.02 9.91 2.74
CA GLY A 363 -16.81 11.37 2.83
C GLY A 363 -15.38 11.79 2.51
N ILE A 364 -14.70 11.09 1.59
CA ILE A 364 -13.42 11.51 1.01
C ILE A 364 -13.72 12.01 -0.40
N GLU A 365 -14.18 13.26 -0.47
CA GLU A 365 -14.61 13.89 -1.71
C GLU A 365 -13.43 14.26 -2.61
N VAL A 366 -13.65 14.24 -3.93
CA VAL A 366 -12.59 14.46 -4.93
C VAL A 366 -11.83 15.78 -4.73
N TYR A 367 -12.53 16.85 -4.33
CA TYR A 367 -11.94 18.18 -4.08
C TYR A 367 -11.23 18.29 -2.72
N GLU A 368 -11.49 17.38 -1.79
CA GLU A 368 -10.86 17.32 -0.47
C GLU A 368 -9.75 16.25 -0.40
N LEU A 369 -9.49 15.50 -1.48
CA LEU A 369 -8.61 14.33 -1.43
C LEU A 369 -7.18 14.63 -0.92
N ASN A 370 -6.65 15.82 -1.18
CA ASN A 370 -5.34 16.27 -0.66
C ASN A 370 -5.33 16.51 0.87
N GLN A 371 -6.48 16.61 1.52
CA GLN A 371 -6.60 16.63 2.98
C GLN A 371 -6.57 15.21 3.57
N PHE A 372 -6.91 14.19 2.77
CA PHE A 372 -7.11 12.80 3.22
C PHE A 372 -6.11 11.79 2.66
N THR A 373 -5.24 12.21 1.74
CA THR A 373 -4.17 11.40 1.14
C THR A 373 -2.84 12.16 1.15
N SER A 374 -1.71 11.44 1.15
CA SER A 374 -0.38 12.08 1.08
C SER A 374 0.01 12.49 -0.35
N ASP A 375 -0.47 11.76 -1.36
CA ASP A 375 -0.04 11.86 -2.76
C ASP A 375 -1.21 11.88 -3.77
N GLY A 376 -2.45 12.03 -3.29
CA GLY A 376 -3.64 11.93 -4.12
C GLY A 376 -4.16 10.50 -4.36
N THR A 377 -3.58 9.49 -3.68
CA THR A 377 -3.98 8.08 -3.77
C THR A 377 -3.99 7.39 -2.41
N HIS A 378 -2.89 7.50 -1.66
CA HIS A 378 -2.64 6.78 -0.42
C HIS A 378 -3.17 7.58 0.78
N PRO A 379 -4.17 7.06 1.53
CA PRO A 379 -4.72 7.72 2.70
C PRO A 379 -3.66 8.14 3.72
N ASN A 380 -3.80 9.35 4.24
CA ASN A 380 -3.12 9.76 5.46
C ASN A 380 -3.92 9.29 6.69
N GLN A 381 -3.48 9.60 7.90
CA GLN A 381 -4.12 9.16 9.15
C GLN A 381 -5.61 9.53 9.21
N GLU A 382 -5.98 10.73 8.77
CA GLU A 382 -7.37 11.22 8.79
C GLU A 382 -8.21 10.52 7.70
N GLY A 383 -7.67 10.33 6.49
CA GLY A 383 -8.35 9.55 5.45
C GLY A 383 -8.57 8.09 5.87
N ALA A 384 -7.54 7.44 6.41
CA ALA A 384 -7.63 6.08 6.92
C ALA A 384 -8.65 5.95 8.06
N ARG A 385 -8.77 6.98 8.92
CA ARG A 385 -9.80 7.07 9.98
C ARG A 385 -11.22 7.20 9.41
N ARG A 386 -11.43 8.00 8.35
CA ARG A 386 -12.74 8.11 7.67
C ARG A 386 -13.16 6.79 7.04
N MET A 387 -12.28 6.17 6.25
CA MET A 387 -12.51 4.83 5.69
C MET A 387 -12.82 3.80 6.77
N ALA A 388 -12.03 3.77 7.86
CA ALA A 388 -12.24 2.83 8.95
C ALA A 388 -13.59 2.99 9.64
N GLY A 389 -14.00 4.23 9.93
CA GLY A 389 -15.31 4.51 10.52
C GLY A 389 -16.46 4.03 9.65
N TYR A 390 -16.41 4.34 8.35
CA TYR A 390 -17.43 3.91 7.39
C TYR A 390 -17.51 2.38 7.26
N VAL A 391 -16.37 1.70 7.06
CA VAL A 391 -16.31 0.24 6.93
C VAL A 391 -16.74 -0.46 8.23
N THR A 392 -16.35 0.06 9.40
CA THR A 392 -16.81 -0.43 10.71
C THR A 392 -18.34 -0.38 10.80
N ASN A 393 -18.93 0.76 10.45
CA ASN A 393 -20.38 0.98 10.51
C ASN A 393 -21.13 0.02 9.57
N ALA A 394 -20.68 -0.13 8.33
CA ALA A 394 -21.27 -1.06 7.36
C ALA A 394 -21.22 -2.53 7.84
N LEU A 395 -20.10 -2.95 8.44
CA LEU A 395 -19.91 -4.30 8.96
C LEU A 395 -20.75 -4.61 10.22
N LEU A 396 -21.03 -3.61 11.06
CA LEU A 396 -21.76 -3.80 12.32
C LEU A 396 -23.28 -3.56 12.23
N MET A 397 -23.73 -2.70 11.32
CA MET A 397 -25.16 -2.38 11.17
C MET A 397 -25.88 -3.24 10.13
N GLY A 398 -25.14 -3.95 9.27
CA GLY A 398 -25.69 -4.75 8.17
C GLY A 398 -26.06 -3.86 6.99
N GLY A 399 -25.21 -3.86 5.96
CA GLY A 399 -25.47 -3.22 4.66
C GLY A 399 -26.51 -3.95 3.82
#